data_AF-A0A8K0KCV0-F1
#
_entry.id   AF-A0A8K0KCV0-F1
#
_cell.length_a   1.000
_cell.length_b   1.000
_cell.length_c   1.000
_cell.angle_alpha   90.00
_cell.angle_beta   90.00
_cell.angle_gamma   90.00
#
_symmetry.space_group_name_H-M   'P 1'
#
loop_
_entity.id
_entity.type
_entity.pdbx_description
1 polymer ?
#
loop_
_entity_poly.entity_id
_entity_poly.type
_entity_poly.pdbx_seq_one_letter_code
_entity_poly.pdbx_strand_id
1 'polypeptide(L)'
;MSGEREVPAEDSIRVVCRFRPLNDSEEKAGSKFIVKFPSGGDDNCISIGGKVYLFDKVFKPNATQEKVYNEAAKSIVSDVLCGYNGTIFAYGQTSSGKTHTMEGVIGDPAKQGIIPRIVNDIFNHIYAMEENLEFHIKVSYFEIYMDKIRDLLDISKVNLSVHEDKNRVPFVKGATERFVSSPEDVFEVIEEGKANRHIAVTNMNEHSSRSHSVFLINVKQENLENEKKLSGKLYLVDLAGSEKVSKTGAEGTVLDEAKNINKSLSALGNVISALADGNVSKPTL
;
A
#
# COMPACT_ATOMS: atom_id res chain seq x y z
N MET A 1 -29.63 -17.73 7.24
CA MET A 1 -29.20 -17.34 8.61
C MET A 1 -28.07 -16.33 8.46
N SER A 2 -28.40 -15.05 8.51
CA SER A 2 -27.47 -13.94 8.40
C SER A 2 -26.77 -13.74 9.74
N GLY A 3 -25.59 -14.34 9.90
CA GLY A 3 -24.67 -13.94 10.96
C GLY A 3 -24.07 -12.60 10.56
N GLU A 4 -24.61 -11.50 11.10
CA GLU A 4 -23.84 -10.27 11.21
C GLU A 4 -22.59 -10.61 12.02
N ARG A 5 -21.44 -10.64 11.35
CA ARG A 5 -20.16 -10.74 12.04
C ARG A 5 -19.98 -9.39 12.73
N GLU A 6 -20.31 -9.30 14.01
CA GLU A 6 -19.73 -8.27 14.88
C GLU A 6 -18.22 -8.43 14.78
N VAL A 7 -17.56 -7.52 14.06
CA VAL A 7 -16.10 -7.43 14.08
C VAL A 7 -15.77 -6.83 15.45
N PRO A 8 -15.10 -7.57 16.34
CA PRO A 8 -14.65 -7.00 17.61
C PRO A 8 -13.76 -5.80 17.31
N ALA A 9 -13.76 -4.83 18.21
CA ALA A 9 -12.82 -3.70 18.19
C ALA A 9 -11.36 -4.14 18.47
N GLU A 10 -10.91 -5.26 17.89
CA GLU A 10 -9.53 -5.71 17.94
C GLU A 10 -8.76 -5.07 16.76
N ASP A 11 -7.93 -4.08 17.12
CA ASP A 11 -6.82 -3.49 16.38
C ASP A 11 -7.06 -3.18 14.89
N SER A 12 -7.75 -2.06 14.67
CA SER A 12 -7.93 -1.44 13.34
C SER A 12 -6.62 -1.14 12.58
N ILE A 13 -5.46 -1.21 13.25
CA ILE A 13 -4.14 -0.98 12.69
C ILE A 13 -3.21 -2.11 13.14
N ARG A 14 -2.60 -2.79 12.17
CA ARG A 14 -1.52 -3.76 12.40
C ARG A 14 -0.24 -3.29 11.71
N VAL A 15 0.88 -3.40 12.42
CA VAL A 15 2.22 -3.07 11.96
C VAL A 15 3.07 -4.33 11.87
N VAL A 16 3.42 -4.71 10.65
CA VAL A 16 4.34 -5.81 10.37
C VAL A 16 5.70 -5.27 9.94
N CYS A 17 6.78 -5.85 10.47
CA CYS A 17 8.14 -5.48 10.13
C CYS A 17 8.75 -6.54 9.20
N ARG A 18 9.26 -6.14 8.03
CA ARG A 18 9.89 -7.05 7.08
C ARG A 18 11.36 -6.67 6.84
N PHE A 19 12.26 -7.63 7.08
CA PHE A 19 13.67 -7.50 6.75
C PHE A 19 13.95 -8.16 5.41
N ARG A 20 14.69 -7.46 4.53
CA ARG A 20 15.26 -8.06 3.31
C ARG A 20 16.65 -8.65 3.60
N PRO A 21 17.15 -9.58 2.77
CA PRO A 21 18.55 -9.97 2.81
C PRO A 21 19.47 -8.79 2.45
N LEU A 22 20.75 -8.93 2.79
CA LEU A 22 21.79 -8.05 2.26
C LEU A 22 21.85 -8.20 0.74
N ASN A 23 22.12 -7.11 0.03
CA ASN A 23 22.35 -7.15 -1.40
C ASN A 23 23.84 -7.31 -1.72
N ASP A 24 24.17 -7.70 -2.96
CA ASP A 24 25.54 -7.95 -3.40
C ASP A 24 26.49 -6.77 -3.11
N SER A 25 26.02 -5.52 -3.23
CA SER A 25 26.84 -4.33 -2.96
C SER A 25 27.16 -4.19 -1.48
N GLU A 26 26.19 -4.48 -0.60
CA GLU A 26 26.36 -4.46 0.86
C GLU A 26 27.28 -5.58 1.32
N GLU A 27 27.15 -6.78 0.74
CA GLU A 27 28.02 -7.92 1.02
C GLU A 27 29.47 -7.64 0.58
N LYS A 28 29.66 -7.12 -0.63
CA LYS A 28 30.99 -6.71 -1.14
C LYS A 28 31.62 -5.61 -0.30
N ALA A 29 30.80 -4.71 0.26
CA ALA A 29 31.27 -3.67 1.18
C ALA A 29 31.59 -4.19 2.60
N GLY A 30 31.38 -5.48 2.88
CA GLY A 30 31.61 -6.08 4.20
C GLY A 30 30.58 -5.67 5.25
N SER A 31 29.38 -5.25 4.82
CA SER A 31 28.29 -4.89 5.73
C SER A 31 27.85 -6.10 6.54
N LYS A 32 27.47 -5.88 7.80
CA LYS A 32 27.01 -6.94 8.70
C LYS A 32 25.51 -6.83 8.93
N PHE A 33 24.84 -7.97 9.01
CA PHE A 33 23.45 -8.02 9.45
C PHE A 33 23.36 -7.74 10.96
N ILE A 34 22.89 -6.54 11.33
CA ILE A 34 22.92 -6.06 12.73
C ILE A 34 21.66 -6.42 13.54
N VAL A 35 20.60 -6.89 12.87
CA VAL A 35 19.31 -7.17 13.48
C VAL A 35 19.34 -8.56 14.09
N LYS A 36 18.97 -8.65 15.36
CA LYS A 36 18.84 -9.93 16.07
C LYS A 36 17.37 -10.28 16.22
N PHE A 37 17.06 -11.56 16.12
CA PHE A 37 15.74 -12.13 16.38
C PHE A 37 15.83 -12.92 17.69
N PRO A 38 15.38 -12.36 18.83
CA PRO A 38 15.41 -13.05 20.12
C PRO A 38 14.74 -14.43 20.03
N SER A 39 15.37 -15.46 20.61
CA SER A 39 14.81 -16.81 20.66
C SER A 39 13.86 -16.96 21.85
N GLY A 40 12.71 -17.60 21.66
CA GLY A 40 11.79 -17.94 22.76
C GLY A 40 10.58 -17.00 22.95
N GLY A 41 10.40 -16.00 22.09
CA GLY A 41 9.14 -15.23 21.97
C GLY A 41 8.48 -15.50 20.61
N ASP A 42 7.22 -15.08 20.46
CA ASP A 42 6.50 -15.08 19.18
C ASP A 42 7.33 -14.35 18.10
N ASP A 43 7.07 -14.64 16.81
CA ASP A 43 7.72 -13.98 15.64
C ASP A 43 7.29 -12.49 15.52
N ASN A 44 7.44 -11.72 16.59
CA ASN A 44 6.85 -10.38 16.78
C ASN A 44 7.87 -9.37 17.34
N CYS A 45 9.12 -9.77 17.57
CA CYS A 45 10.14 -8.90 18.15
C CYS A 45 11.49 -8.92 17.40
N ILE A 46 12.20 -7.79 17.49
CA ILE A 46 13.60 -7.66 17.04
C ILE A 46 14.44 -6.97 18.11
N SER A 47 15.75 -7.14 18.03
CA SER A 47 16.72 -6.40 18.83
C SER A 47 17.78 -5.71 17.96
N ILE A 48 17.95 -4.40 18.16
CA ILE A 48 18.99 -3.58 17.49
C ILE A 48 19.72 -2.77 18.57
N GLY A 49 21.05 -2.88 18.62
CA GLY A 49 21.87 -2.13 19.59
C GLY A 49 21.51 -2.40 21.06
N GLY A 50 20.97 -3.58 21.37
CA GLY A 50 20.52 -3.97 22.72
C GLY A 50 19.11 -3.50 23.08
N LYS A 51 18.42 -2.74 22.21
CA LYS A 51 17.02 -2.35 22.39
C LYS A 51 16.09 -3.33 21.68
N VAL A 52 15.01 -3.73 22.36
CA VAL A 52 13.97 -4.60 21.81
C VAL A 52 12.81 -3.77 21.27
N TYR A 53 12.30 -4.15 20.10
CA TYR A 53 11.15 -3.54 19.45
C TYR A 53 10.10 -4.62 19.18
N LEU A 54 8.84 -4.32 19.48
CA LEU A 54 7.69 -5.19 19.29
C LEU A 54 6.84 -4.72 18.12
N PHE A 55 6.27 -5.66 17.38
CA PHE A 55 5.39 -5.49 16.23
C PHE A 55 4.30 -6.56 16.28
N ASP A 56 3.27 -6.46 15.43
CA ASP A 56 2.30 -7.55 15.28
C ASP A 56 2.94 -8.79 14.63
N LYS A 57 3.90 -8.56 13.73
CA LYS A 57 4.68 -9.62 13.09
C LYS A 57 6.05 -9.11 12.65
N VAL A 58 7.03 -10.00 12.68
CA VAL A 58 8.38 -9.79 12.13
C VAL A 58 8.70 -10.88 11.09
N PHE A 59 8.90 -10.46 9.84
CA PHE A 59 9.37 -11.30 8.76
C PHE A 59 10.89 -11.21 8.63
N LYS A 60 11.55 -12.37 8.80
CA LYS A 60 13.00 -12.55 8.63
C LYS A 60 13.38 -12.48 7.14
N PRO A 61 14.68 -12.27 6.80
CA PRO A 61 15.15 -12.17 5.40
C PRO A 61 14.77 -13.33 4.46
N ASN A 62 14.50 -14.51 5.01
CA ASN A 62 14.11 -15.69 4.24
C ASN A 62 12.58 -15.83 4.05
N ALA A 63 11.78 -14.89 4.56
CA ALA A 63 10.33 -14.93 4.40
C ALA A 63 9.93 -14.76 2.93
N THR A 64 9.13 -15.69 2.42
CA THR A 64 8.62 -15.67 1.04
C THR A 64 7.56 -14.58 0.86
N GLN A 65 7.37 -14.15 -0.39
CA GLN A 65 6.31 -13.19 -0.74
C GLN A 65 4.92 -13.72 -0.39
N GLU A 66 4.70 -15.02 -0.59
CA GLU A 66 3.46 -15.70 -0.25
C GLU A 66 3.18 -15.64 1.26
N LYS A 67 4.19 -15.93 2.10
CA LYS A 67 4.04 -15.85 3.55
C LYS A 67 3.67 -14.44 4.00
N VAL A 68 4.36 -13.43 3.45
CA VAL A 68 4.07 -12.03 3.74
C VAL A 68 2.65 -11.66 3.34
N TYR A 69 2.19 -12.06 2.16
CA TYR A 69 0.82 -11.82 1.71
C TYR A 69 -0.23 -12.47 2.62
N ASN A 70 -0.07 -13.77 2.90
CA ASN A 70 -1.02 -14.54 3.70
C ASN A 70 -1.18 -13.97 5.12
N GLU A 71 -0.08 -13.56 5.75
CA GLU A 71 -0.11 -13.08 7.13
C GLU A 71 -0.42 -11.58 7.26
N ALA A 72 -0.07 -10.74 6.27
CA ALA A 72 -0.23 -9.29 6.37
C ALA A 72 -1.44 -8.71 5.63
N ALA A 73 -1.86 -9.31 4.50
CA ALA A 73 -2.79 -8.68 3.57
C ALA A 73 -4.07 -9.49 3.31
N LYS A 74 -4.01 -10.82 3.38
CA LYS A 74 -5.12 -11.69 2.94
C LYS A 74 -6.45 -11.42 3.64
N SER A 75 -6.43 -11.16 4.94
CA SER A 75 -7.67 -10.85 5.68
C SER A 75 -8.34 -9.57 5.18
N ILE A 76 -7.55 -8.55 4.84
CA ILE A 76 -8.06 -7.26 4.34
C ILE A 76 -8.79 -7.46 2.99
N VAL A 77 -8.32 -8.38 2.15
CA VAL A 77 -9.01 -8.72 0.90
C VAL A 77 -10.40 -9.30 1.19
N SER A 78 -10.49 -10.21 2.17
CA SER A 78 -11.79 -10.76 2.59
C SER A 78 -12.73 -9.67 3.11
N ASP A 79 -12.22 -8.73 3.91
CA ASP A 79 -13.01 -7.62 4.43
C ASP A 79 -13.52 -6.70 3.29
N VAL A 80 -12.66 -6.41 2.31
CA VAL A 80 -13.03 -5.61 1.13
C VAL A 80 -14.11 -6.30 0.28
N LEU A 81 -14.01 -7.61 0.10
CA LEU A 81 -15.03 -8.41 -0.57
C LEU A 81 -16.34 -8.46 0.24
N CYS A 82 -16.30 -8.25 1.56
CA CYS A 82 -17.50 -8.06 2.38
C CYS A 82 -18.04 -6.61 2.38
N GLY A 83 -17.43 -5.70 1.62
CA GLY A 83 -17.85 -4.30 1.52
C GLY A 83 -17.20 -3.34 2.52
N TYR A 84 -16.18 -3.77 3.25
CA TYR A 84 -15.39 -2.88 4.10
C TYR A 84 -14.28 -2.18 3.32
N ASN A 85 -13.72 -1.12 3.90
CA ASN A 85 -12.55 -0.45 3.32
C ASN A 85 -11.26 -0.96 3.96
N GLY A 86 -10.21 -1.08 3.15
CA GLY A 86 -8.90 -1.54 3.57
C GLY A 86 -7.80 -0.60 3.09
N THR A 87 -6.70 -0.53 3.83
CA THR A 87 -5.50 0.19 3.40
C THR A 87 -4.25 -0.59 3.79
N ILE A 88 -3.32 -0.74 2.85
CA ILE A 88 -2.03 -1.38 3.07
C ILE A 88 -0.94 -0.39 2.69
N PHE A 89 -0.06 -0.09 3.64
CA PHE A 89 1.09 0.78 3.43
C PHE A 89 2.39 -0.03 3.37
N ALA A 90 3.25 0.30 2.42
CA ALA A 90 4.66 -0.07 2.47
C ALA A 90 5.49 1.16 2.87
N TYR A 91 6.17 1.06 4.01
CA TYR A 91 6.98 2.14 4.59
C TYR A 91 8.44 1.71 4.76
N GLY A 92 9.36 2.64 4.55
CA GLY A 92 10.78 2.46 4.82
C GLY A 92 11.66 3.36 3.96
N GLN A 93 12.97 3.38 4.24
CA GLN A 93 13.93 4.12 3.45
C GLN A 93 14.01 3.62 1.99
N THR A 94 14.60 4.42 1.11
CA THR A 94 14.96 3.96 -0.22
C THR A 94 15.80 2.67 -0.16
N SER A 95 15.50 1.73 -1.07
CA SER A 95 16.10 0.38 -1.12
C SER A 95 15.81 -0.55 0.07
N SER A 96 14.79 -0.26 0.90
CA SER A 96 14.37 -1.16 1.99
C SER A 96 13.55 -2.39 1.52
N GLY A 97 13.01 -2.36 0.29
CA GLY A 97 12.19 -3.43 -0.27
C GLY A 97 10.68 -3.17 -0.32
N LYS A 98 10.24 -1.90 -0.28
CA LYS A 98 8.81 -1.52 -0.40
C LYS A 98 8.18 -2.02 -1.70
N THR A 99 8.69 -1.59 -2.85
CA THR A 99 8.19 -2.00 -4.18
C THR A 99 8.33 -3.51 -4.41
N HIS A 100 9.41 -4.13 -3.90
CA HIS A 100 9.55 -5.59 -3.89
C HIS A 100 8.41 -6.26 -3.11
N THR A 101 7.98 -5.68 -1.98
CA THR A 101 6.88 -6.20 -1.18
C THR A 101 5.52 -5.98 -1.85
N MET A 102 5.28 -4.77 -2.37
CA MET A 102 3.99 -4.41 -2.96
C MET A 102 3.77 -5.08 -4.31
N GLU A 103 4.70 -4.96 -5.25
CA GLU A 103 4.53 -5.49 -6.61
C GLU A 103 5.32 -6.79 -6.81
N GLY A 104 6.57 -6.83 -6.33
CA GLY A 104 7.48 -7.94 -6.59
C GLY A 104 7.76 -8.09 -8.08
N VAL A 105 7.78 -9.33 -8.56
CA VAL A 105 7.88 -9.63 -10.00
C VAL A 105 6.51 -10.10 -10.49
N ILE A 106 5.78 -9.23 -11.17
CA ILE A 106 4.47 -9.57 -11.76
C ILE A 106 4.68 -10.68 -12.79
N GLY A 107 3.82 -11.70 -12.75
CA GLY A 107 3.92 -12.89 -13.59
C GLY A 107 4.82 -14.02 -13.05
N ASP A 108 5.60 -13.80 -11.98
CA ASP A 108 6.34 -14.87 -11.28
C ASP A 108 5.55 -15.33 -10.05
N PRO A 109 5.01 -16.58 -10.02
CA PRO A 109 4.17 -17.04 -8.92
C PRO A 109 4.84 -17.01 -7.53
N ALA A 110 6.17 -17.17 -7.48
CA ALA A 110 6.93 -17.18 -6.24
C ALA A 110 7.36 -15.77 -5.81
N LYS A 111 7.68 -14.90 -6.77
CA LYS A 111 8.26 -13.57 -6.51
C LYS A 111 7.26 -12.42 -6.62
N GLN A 112 6.06 -12.64 -7.11
CA GLN A 112 4.99 -11.64 -7.13
C GLN A 112 4.64 -11.19 -5.70
N GLY A 113 4.46 -9.87 -5.54
CA GLY A 113 4.21 -9.20 -4.27
C GLY A 113 2.75 -9.23 -3.83
N ILE A 114 2.40 -8.30 -2.95
CA ILE A 114 1.07 -8.17 -2.35
C ILE A 114 0.01 -7.84 -3.41
N ILE A 115 0.21 -6.80 -4.23
CA ILE A 115 -0.76 -6.32 -5.22
C ILE A 115 -1.18 -7.44 -6.19
N PRO A 116 -0.27 -8.13 -6.90
CA PRO A 116 -0.70 -9.18 -7.83
C PRO A 116 -1.39 -10.36 -7.15
N ARG A 117 -1.02 -10.69 -5.91
CA ARG A 117 -1.74 -11.72 -5.12
C ARG A 117 -3.14 -11.28 -4.73
N ILE A 118 -3.31 -10.01 -4.34
CA ILE A 118 -4.63 -9.42 -4.06
C ILE A 118 -5.53 -9.48 -5.28
N VAL A 119 -5.00 -9.07 -6.45
CA VAL A 119 -5.75 -9.11 -7.71
C VAL A 119 -6.21 -10.52 -8.01
N ASN A 120 -5.30 -11.49 -7.95
CA ASN A 120 -5.63 -12.90 -8.17
C ASN A 120 -6.69 -13.41 -7.18
N ASP A 121 -6.56 -13.11 -5.88
CA ASP A 121 -7.54 -13.56 -4.86
C ASP A 121 -8.91 -12.91 -5.05
N ILE A 122 -8.98 -11.63 -5.44
CA ILE A 122 -10.24 -10.95 -5.77
C ILE A 122 -10.93 -11.64 -6.96
N PHE A 123 -10.22 -11.86 -8.07
CA PHE A 123 -10.83 -12.47 -9.25
C PHE A 123 -11.14 -13.95 -9.03
N ASN A 124 -10.30 -14.71 -8.34
CA ASN A 124 -10.59 -16.09 -7.97
C ASN A 124 -11.86 -16.18 -7.11
N HIS A 125 -12.07 -15.22 -6.21
CA HIS A 125 -13.31 -15.13 -5.44
C HIS A 125 -14.52 -14.85 -6.33
N ILE A 126 -14.41 -13.88 -7.25
CA ILE A 126 -15.48 -13.56 -8.20
C ILE A 126 -15.85 -14.77 -9.07
N TYR A 127 -14.86 -15.50 -9.57
CA TYR A 127 -15.09 -16.69 -10.39
C TYR A 127 -15.70 -17.87 -9.61
N ALA A 128 -15.57 -17.88 -8.29
CA ALA A 128 -16.11 -18.91 -7.41
C ALA A 128 -17.50 -18.56 -6.85
N MET A 129 -18.00 -17.34 -7.06
CA MET A 129 -19.27 -16.87 -6.53
C MET A 129 -20.48 -17.32 -7.35
N GLU A 130 -21.65 -17.28 -6.70
CA GLU A 130 -22.94 -17.62 -7.31
C GLU A 130 -23.31 -16.66 -8.46
N GLU A 131 -24.07 -17.16 -9.44
CA GLU A 131 -24.52 -16.37 -10.61
C GLU A 131 -25.43 -15.18 -10.26
N ASN A 132 -25.93 -15.09 -9.02
CA ASN A 132 -26.79 -14.01 -8.54
C ASN A 132 -26.03 -12.77 -8.02
N LEU A 133 -24.69 -12.78 -8.04
CA LEU A 133 -23.86 -11.62 -7.69
C LEU A 133 -23.22 -11.01 -8.95
N GLU A 134 -23.59 -9.76 -9.24
CA GLU A 134 -22.92 -8.96 -10.28
C GLU A 134 -21.78 -8.15 -9.66
N PHE A 135 -20.58 -8.25 -10.24
CA PHE A 135 -19.39 -7.52 -9.77
C PHE A 135 -18.98 -6.42 -10.75
N HIS A 136 -18.62 -5.26 -10.22
CA HIS A 136 -17.98 -4.17 -10.95
C HIS A 136 -16.69 -3.76 -10.25
N ILE A 137 -15.56 -4.05 -10.87
CA ILE A 137 -14.25 -3.64 -10.37
C ILE A 137 -13.77 -2.41 -11.12
N LYS A 138 -13.37 -1.40 -10.36
CA LYS A 138 -12.70 -0.21 -10.87
C LYS A 138 -11.33 -0.05 -10.24
N VAL A 139 -10.37 0.40 -11.03
CA VAL A 139 -9.05 0.75 -10.55
C VAL A 139 -8.68 2.20 -10.86
N SER A 140 -7.91 2.81 -9.96
CA SER A 140 -7.29 4.12 -10.16
C SER A 140 -5.84 4.03 -9.73
N TYR A 141 -4.95 4.74 -10.43
CA TYR A 141 -3.54 4.80 -10.09
C TYR A 141 -3.05 6.24 -10.16
N PHE A 142 -2.55 6.77 -9.05
CA PHE A 142 -2.02 8.12 -8.98
C PHE A 142 -0.80 8.16 -8.06
N GLU A 143 0.03 9.19 -8.25
CA GLU A 143 1.12 9.50 -7.35
C GLU A 143 0.91 10.83 -6.64
N ILE A 144 1.49 10.95 -5.45
CA ILE A 144 1.57 12.18 -4.69
C ILE A 144 3.02 12.62 -4.69
N TYR A 145 3.29 13.74 -5.35
CA TYR A 145 4.61 14.35 -5.43
C TYR A 145 4.53 15.83 -5.15
N MET A 146 5.37 16.31 -4.22
CA MET A 146 5.36 17.71 -3.77
C MET A 146 3.95 18.22 -3.39
N ASP A 147 3.17 17.41 -2.67
CA ASP A 147 1.79 17.72 -2.26
C ASP A 147 0.79 17.87 -3.42
N LYS A 148 1.18 17.45 -4.63
CA LYS A 148 0.34 17.45 -5.84
C LYS A 148 0.01 16.02 -6.22
N ILE A 149 -1.27 15.78 -6.51
CA ILE A 149 -1.74 14.49 -7.00
C ILE A 149 -1.63 14.49 -8.52
N ARG A 150 -0.94 13.51 -9.09
CA ARG A 150 -0.84 13.27 -10.53
C ARG A 150 -1.47 11.94 -10.88
N ASP A 151 -2.33 11.93 -11.88
CA ASP A 151 -2.90 10.70 -12.40
C ASP A 151 -1.85 9.95 -13.22
N LEU A 152 -1.63 8.67 -12.88
CA LEU A 152 -0.69 7.81 -13.61
C LEU A 152 -1.36 7.12 -14.80
N LEU A 153 -2.69 7.21 -14.91
CA LEU A 153 -3.48 6.62 -15.99
C LEU A 153 -3.88 7.66 -17.06
N ASP A 154 -3.61 8.95 -16.80
CA ASP A 154 -3.78 10.06 -17.73
C ASP A 154 -2.81 11.19 -17.36
N ILE A 155 -1.67 11.24 -18.06
CA ILE A 155 -0.58 12.19 -17.76
C ILE A 155 -0.96 13.67 -17.93
N SER A 156 -2.09 13.97 -18.60
CA SER A 156 -2.59 15.35 -18.72
C SER A 156 -3.17 15.87 -17.41
N LYS A 157 -3.60 14.96 -16.52
CA LYS A 157 -4.27 15.28 -15.26
C LYS A 157 -3.26 15.43 -14.13
N VAL A 158 -2.80 16.65 -13.97
CA VAL A 158 -1.87 17.04 -12.91
C VAL A 158 -2.55 17.90 -11.85
N ASN A 159 -2.03 17.83 -10.62
CA ASN A 159 -2.51 18.61 -9.48
C ASN A 159 -4.00 18.42 -9.18
N LEU A 160 -4.44 17.16 -9.15
CA LEU A 160 -5.81 16.81 -8.78
C LEU A 160 -6.08 17.16 -7.31
N SER A 161 -7.35 17.42 -7.00
CA SER A 161 -7.81 17.85 -5.68
C SER A 161 -8.70 16.81 -5.02
N VAL A 162 -8.50 16.62 -3.72
CA VAL A 162 -9.37 15.78 -2.89
C VAL A 162 -10.66 16.54 -2.59
N HIS A 163 -11.78 15.87 -2.79
CA HIS A 163 -13.13 16.35 -2.46
C HIS A 163 -13.86 15.32 -1.60
N GLU A 164 -14.94 15.73 -0.98
CA GLU A 164 -15.85 14.84 -0.26
C GLU A 164 -17.12 14.61 -1.07
N ASP A 165 -17.62 13.37 -1.07
CA ASP A 165 -18.93 13.07 -1.62
C ASP A 165 -20.07 13.48 -0.65
N LYS A 166 -21.32 13.19 -1.02
CA LYS A 166 -22.50 13.52 -0.21
C LYS A 166 -22.48 12.86 1.19
N ASN A 167 -21.72 11.78 1.35
CA ASN A 167 -21.58 11.01 2.59
C ASN A 167 -20.28 11.33 3.33
N ARG A 168 -19.58 12.42 2.95
CA ARG A 168 -18.28 12.82 3.50
C ARG A 168 -17.16 11.79 3.28
N VAL A 169 -17.28 10.97 2.25
CA VAL A 169 -16.22 10.05 1.84
C VAL A 169 -15.26 10.81 0.93
N PRO A 170 -13.96 10.89 1.27
CA PRO A 170 -12.99 11.59 0.43
C PRO A 170 -12.74 10.82 -0.88
N PHE A 171 -12.58 11.55 -1.98
CA PHE A 171 -12.21 11.04 -3.29
C PHE A 171 -11.36 12.05 -4.06
N VAL A 172 -10.53 11.57 -4.98
CA VAL A 172 -9.72 12.43 -5.84
C VAL A 172 -10.56 12.85 -7.04
N LYS A 173 -10.96 14.12 -7.11
CA LYS A 173 -11.81 14.62 -8.19
C LYS A 173 -11.05 14.63 -9.52
N GLY A 174 -11.65 13.99 -10.53
CA GLY A 174 -11.08 13.91 -11.87
C GLY A 174 -10.08 12.77 -12.08
N ALA A 175 -9.72 12.03 -11.02
CA ALA A 175 -8.90 10.84 -11.15
C ALA A 175 -9.57 9.82 -12.08
N THR A 176 -8.76 9.19 -12.92
CA THR A 176 -9.22 8.19 -13.88
C THR A 176 -9.63 6.92 -13.14
N GLU A 177 -10.84 6.46 -13.39
CA GLU A 177 -11.33 5.15 -12.96
C GLU A 177 -11.48 4.26 -14.19
N ARG A 178 -10.74 3.15 -14.25
CA ARG A 178 -10.89 2.16 -15.32
C ARG A 178 -11.64 0.95 -14.81
N PHE A 179 -12.60 0.48 -15.60
CA PHE A 179 -13.22 -0.82 -15.38
C PHE A 179 -12.24 -1.92 -15.80
N VAL A 180 -12.17 -2.96 -14.99
CA VAL A 180 -11.34 -4.14 -15.24
C VAL A 180 -12.19 -5.40 -15.06
N SER A 181 -11.92 -6.40 -15.87
CA SER A 181 -12.68 -7.65 -15.98
C SER A 181 -11.83 -8.90 -15.80
N SER A 182 -10.51 -8.75 -15.78
CA SER A 182 -9.55 -9.83 -15.57
C SER A 182 -8.33 -9.37 -14.74
N PRO A 183 -7.58 -10.29 -14.13
CA PRO A 183 -6.27 -9.99 -13.55
C PRO A 183 -5.33 -9.31 -14.54
N GLU A 184 -5.35 -9.74 -15.80
CA GLU A 184 -4.51 -9.22 -16.88
C GLU A 184 -4.80 -7.73 -17.12
N ASP A 185 -6.08 -7.33 -17.17
CA ASP A 185 -6.47 -5.92 -17.31
C ASP A 185 -5.84 -5.05 -16.21
N VAL A 186 -5.80 -5.58 -14.97
CA VAL A 186 -5.22 -4.86 -13.83
C VAL A 186 -3.71 -4.75 -13.95
N PHE A 187 -3.03 -5.81 -14.41
CA PHE A 187 -1.58 -5.77 -14.61
C PHE A 187 -1.18 -4.82 -15.73
N GLU A 188 -1.97 -4.73 -16.81
CA GLU A 188 -1.78 -3.73 -17.86
C GLU A 188 -1.90 -2.29 -17.32
N VAL A 189 -2.89 -2.03 -16.46
CA VAL A 189 -3.04 -0.72 -15.80
C VAL A 189 -1.83 -0.38 -14.92
N ILE A 190 -1.29 -1.36 -14.18
CA ILE A 190 -0.11 -1.16 -13.33
C ILE A 190 1.11 -0.84 -14.20
N GLU A 191 1.35 -1.59 -15.27
CA GLU A 191 2.49 -1.38 -16.15
C GLU A 191 2.41 -0.05 -16.90
N GLU A 192 1.22 0.35 -17.36
CA GLU A 192 1.02 1.68 -17.94
C GLU A 192 1.31 2.79 -16.93
N GLY A 193 0.77 2.67 -15.71
CA GLY A 193 1.02 3.65 -14.65
C GLY A 193 2.50 3.77 -14.30
N LYS A 194 3.25 2.66 -14.32
CA LYS A 194 4.70 2.65 -14.12
C LYS A 194 5.45 3.31 -15.26
N ALA A 195 5.05 3.06 -16.51
CA ALA A 195 5.64 3.71 -17.67
C ALA A 195 5.43 5.24 -17.61
N ASN A 196 4.22 5.68 -17.30
CA ASN A 196 3.88 7.09 -17.15
C ASN A 196 4.63 7.75 -15.99
N ARG A 197 4.78 7.03 -14.87
CA ARG A 197 5.62 7.47 -13.74
C ARG A 197 7.08 7.64 -14.15
N HIS A 198 7.63 6.72 -14.95
CA HIS A 198 9.01 6.80 -15.43
C HIS A 198 9.23 8.01 -16.35
N ILE A 199 8.28 8.33 -17.23
CA ILE A 199 8.33 9.52 -18.10
C ILE A 199 8.33 10.82 -17.28
N ALA A 200 7.57 10.86 -16.18
CA ALA A 200 7.59 11.99 -15.25
C ALA A 200 8.96 12.13 -14.55
N VAL A 201 9.60 11.01 -14.22
CA VAL A 201 10.93 10.94 -13.58
C VAL A 201 12.05 11.41 -14.53
N THR A 202 12.07 10.94 -15.78
CA THR A 202 13.12 11.32 -16.74
C THR A 202 13.07 12.80 -17.11
N ASN A 203 11.89 13.41 -17.07
CA ASN A 203 11.73 14.86 -17.25
C ASN A 203 12.09 15.70 -16.00
N MET A 204 12.25 15.10 -14.81
CA MET A 204 12.38 15.85 -13.53
C MET A 204 13.41 15.29 -12.52
N ASN A 205 14.45 14.57 -12.94
CA ASN A 205 15.44 13.84 -12.10
C ASN A 205 14.86 12.60 -11.38
N GLU A 206 15.74 11.66 -11.00
CA GLU A 206 15.46 10.34 -10.41
C GLU A 206 14.50 10.39 -9.20
N HIS A 207 13.23 9.95 -9.38
CA HIS A 207 12.09 10.42 -8.55
C HIS A 207 11.16 9.31 -8.06
N SER A 208 11.34 8.04 -8.43
CA SER A 208 10.48 6.94 -7.94
C SER A 208 10.59 6.71 -6.42
N SER A 209 11.71 7.08 -5.80
CA SER A 209 11.88 7.07 -4.34
C SER A 209 11.27 8.28 -3.63
N ARG A 210 10.85 9.32 -4.37
CA ARG A 210 10.46 10.64 -3.84
C ARG A 210 8.98 10.98 -4.02
N SER A 211 8.22 10.12 -4.68
CA SER A 211 6.75 10.20 -4.73
C SER A 211 6.11 9.00 -4.04
N HIS A 212 4.93 9.22 -3.46
CA HIS A 212 4.10 8.15 -2.94
C HIS A 212 3.20 7.64 -4.06
N SER A 213 3.14 6.34 -4.26
CA SER A 213 2.22 5.71 -5.20
C SER A 213 0.98 5.19 -4.48
N VAL A 214 -0.20 5.43 -5.05
CA VAL A 214 -1.48 4.97 -4.52
C VAL A 214 -2.22 4.23 -5.63
N PHE A 215 -2.34 2.92 -5.48
CA PHE A 215 -3.18 2.08 -6.33
C PHE A 215 -4.48 1.77 -5.59
N LEU A 216 -5.61 2.16 -6.17
CA LEU A 216 -6.94 1.97 -5.58
C LEU A 216 -7.67 0.88 -6.36
N ILE A 217 -8.14 -0.14 -5.65
CA ILE A 217 -9.09 -1.12 -6.17
C ILE A 217 -10.45 -0.88 -5.49
N ASN A 218 -11.48 -0.64 -6.29
CA ASN A 218 -12.85 -0.48 -5.82
C ASN A 218 -13.66 -1.68 -6.30
N VAL A 219 -14.10 -2.52 -5.36
CA VAL A 219 -14.94 -3.69 -5.63
C VAL A 219 -16.36 -3.34 -5.27
N LYS A 220 -17.23 -3.27 -6.27
CA LYS A 220 -18.67 -3.19 -6.07
C LYS A 220 -19.31 -4.52 -6.42
N GLN A 221 -20.28 -4.91 -5.62
CA GLN A 221 -21.11 -6.08 -5.91
C GLN A 221 -22.59 -5.75 -5.66
N GLU A 222 -23.44 -6.36 -6.46
CA GLU A 222 -24.90 -6.23 -6.38
C GLU A 222 -25.51 -7.62 -6.42
N ASN A 223 -26.33 -7.93 -5.42
CA ASN A 223 -27.10 -9.16 -5.41
C ASN A 223 -28.40 -8.95 -6.19
N LEU A 224 -28.59 -9.73 -7.25
CA LEU A 224 -29.70 -9.60 -8.19
C LEU A 224 -31.05 -10.07 -7.62
N GLU A 225 -31.05 -10.86 -6.54
CA GLU A 225 -32.29 -11.37 -5.91
C GLU A 225 -32.87 -10.39 -4.89
N ASN A 226 -32.02 -9.74 -4.10
CA ASN A 226 -32.44 -8.87 -3.00
C ASN A 226 -31.98 -7.40 -3.15
N GLU A 227 -31.36 -7.05 -4.28
CA GLU A 227 -30.87 -5.72 -4.64
C GLU A 227 -29.86 -5.13 -3.63
N LYS A 228 -29.28 -5.95 -2.74
CA LYS A 228 -28.29 -5.51 -1.77
C LYS A 228 -26.98 -5.20 -2.50
N LYS A 229 -26.48 -3.98 -2.29
CA LYS A 229 -25.22 -3.50 -2.86
C LYS A 229 -24.15 -3.40 -1.77
N LEU A 230 -22.95 -3.86 -2.08
CA LEU A 230 -21.76 -3.68 -1.24
C LEU A 230 -20.66 -2.99 -2.06
N SER A 231 -19.86 -2.14 -1.40
CA SER A 231 -18.76 -1.43 -2.04
C SER A 231 -17.58 -1.36 -1.07
N GLY A 232 -16.51 -2.08 -1.40
CA GLY A 232 -15.25 -2.04 -0.66
C GLY A 232 -14.18 -1.31 -1.45
N LYS A 233 -13.42 -0.43 -0.79
CA LYS A 233 -12.25 0.25 -1.37
C LYS A 233 -10.98 -0.23 -0.69
N LEU A 234 -10.02 -0.66 -1.51
CA LEU A 234 -8.71 -1.10 -1.08
C LEU A 234 -7.63 -0.15 -1.60
N TYR A 235 -6.96 0.55 -0.69
CA TYR A 235 -5.86 1.45 -0.99
C TYR A 235 -4.53 0.72 -0.78
N LEU A 236 -3.72 0.63 -1.84
CA LEU A 236 -2.42 0.00 -1.85
C LEU A 236 -1.37 1.09 -2.04
N VAL A 237 -0.64 1.40 -0.97
CA VAL A 237 0.20 2.60 -0.90
C VAL A 237 1.67 2.22 -0.79
N ASP A 238 2.48 2.58 -1.79
CA ASP A 238 3.94 2.52 -1.74
C ASP A 238 4.48 3.92 -1.41
N LEU A 239 4.90 4.13 -0.16
CA LEU A 239 5.32 5.45 0.31
C LEU A 239 6.72 5.79 -0.20
N ALA A 240 7.00 7.07 -0.39
CA ALA A 240 8.34 7.58 -0.65
C ALA A 240 9.33 7.19 0.47
N GLY A 241 10.62 7.24 0.14
CA GLY A 241 11.71 6.95 1.06
C GLY A 241 11.67 7.81 2.33
N SER A 242 11.78 7.17 3.49
CA SER A 242 11.75 7.84 4.80
C SER A 242 13.12 8.36 5.27
N GLU A 243 14.09 8.52 4.36
CA GLU A 243 15.43 9.05 4.69
C GLU A 243 15.38 10.48 5.25
N LYS A 244 16.21 10.73 6.27
CA LYS A 244 16.32 12.06 6.89
C LYS A 244 17.10 13.01 5.99
N VAL A 245 16.48 14.16 5.69
CA VAL A 245 17.06 15.28 4.92
C VAL A 245 18.41 15.74 5.49
N SER A 246 18.56 15.75 6.81
CA SER A 246 19.78 16.20 7.49
C SER A 246 21.02 15.36 7.18
N LYS A 247 20.86 14.17 6.58
CA LYS A 247 21.97 13.27 6.22
C LYS A 247 22.28 13.27 4.72
N THR A 248 21.47 13.90 3.89
CA THR A 248 21.58 13.80 2.42
C THR A 248 22.29 14.99 1.78
N GLY A 249 22.51 16.10 2.51
CA GLY A 249 23.11 17.31 1.94
C GLY A 249 22.25 17.96 0.86
N ALA A 250 20.93 17.71 0.89
CA ALA A 250 20.00 18.19 -0.13
C ALA A 250 19.90 19.73 -0.14
N GLU A 251 20.01 20.32 -1.34
CA GLU A 251 19.87 21.76 -1.58
C GLU A 251 18.81 22.01 -2.67
N GLY A 252 18.30 23.25 -2.74
CA GLY A 252 17.34 23.68 -3.77
C GLY A 252 16.07 22.83 -3.83
N THR A 253 15.68 22.39 -5.02
CA THR A 253 14.45 21.62 -5.25
C THR A 253 14.44 20.28 -4.52
N VAL A 254 15.59 19.62 -4.38
CA VAL A 254 15.73 18.34 -3.68
C VAL A 254 15.42 18.49 -2.19
N LEU A 255 15.77 19.64 -1.61
CA LEU A 255 15.43 19.95 -0.21
C LEU A 255 13.92 20.09 -0.04
N ASP A 256 13.24 20.76 -0.96
CA ASP A 256 11.79 20.97 -0.90
C ASP A 256 11.01 19.67 -1.17
N GLU A 257 11.50 18.81 -2.06
CA GLU A 257 11.00 17.43 -2.21
C GLU A 257 11.07 16.68 -0.88
N ALA A 258 12.25 16.69 -0.25
CA ALA A 258 12.47 15.97 1.00
C ALA A 258 11.61 16.51 2.15
N LYS A 259 11.34 17.83 2.20
CA LYS A 259 10.39 18.42 3.14
C LYS A 259 8.96 17.91 2.91
N ASN A 260 8.50 17.85 1.65
CA ASN A 260 7.14 17.41 1.32
C ASN A 260 6.92 15.92 1.58
N ILE A 261 7.92 15.07 1.32
CA ILE A 261 7.90 13.66 1.71
C ILE A 261 7.75 13.55 3.22
N ASN A 262 8.54 14.28 3.99
CA ASN A 262 8.46 14.22 5.45
C ASN A 262 7.15 14.81 5.98
N LYS A 263 6.56 15.83 5.33
CA LYS A 263 5.24 16.38 5.68
C LYS A 263 4.16 15.30 5.60
N SER A 264 4.07 14.60 4.48
CA SER A 264 3.08 13.54 4.26
C SER A 264 3.30 12.34 5.20
N LEU A 265 4.55 11.92 5.42
CA LEU A 265 4.88 10.86 6.38
C LEU A 265 4.58 11.26 7.84
N SER A 266 4.81 12.53 8.21
CA SER A 266 4.49 13.04 9.54
C SER A 266 2.98 13.11 9.77
N ALA A 267 2.22 13.57 8.76
CA ALA A 267 0.77 13.57 8.80
C ALA A 267 0.22 12.14 9.00
N LEU A 268 0.76 11.16 8.26
CA LEU A 268 0.41 9.75 8.44
C LEU A 268 0.73 9.25 9.85
N GLY A 269 1.91 9.57 10.38
CA GLY A 269 2.30 9.22 11.75
C GLY A 269 1.35 9.80 12.81
N ASN A 270 0.92 11.05 12.64
CA ASN A 270 -0.04 11.69 13.54
C ASN A 270 -1.41 11.01 13.49
N VAL A 271 -1.89 10.63 12.30
CA VAL A 271 -3.17 9.91 12.14
C VAL A 271 -3.09 8.53 12.80
N ILE A 272 -2.02 7.76 12.55
CA ILE A 272 -1.82 6.44 13.15
C ILE A 272 -1.76 6.55 14.68
N SER A 273 -1.04 7.54 15.21
CA SER A 273 -0.94 7.75 16.66
C SER A 273 -2.30 8.09 17.28
N ALA A 274 -3.05 9.01 16.65
CA ALA A 274 -4.40 9.37 17.14
C ALA A 274 -5.36 8.18 17.14
N LEU A 275 -5.31 7.34 16.11
CA LEU A 275 -6.11 6.11 16.02
C LEU A 275 -5.70 5.07 17.07
N ALA A 276 -4.40 4.90 17.31
CA ALA A 276 -3.88 3.98 18.32
C ALA A 276 -4.24 4.42 19.75
N ASP A 277 -4.25 5.72 20.03
CA ASP A 277 -4.63 6.29 21.33
C ASP A 277 -6.16 6.30 21.57
N GLY A 278 -6.97 5.81 20.60
CA GLY A 278 -8.43 5.87 20.67
C GLY A 278 -9.01 7.29 20.55
N ASN A 279 -8.18 8.28 20.19
CA ASN A 279 -8.59 9.66 20.01
C ASN A 279 -9.27 9.83 18.64
N VAL A 280 -10.61 9.82 18.65
CA VAL A 280 -11.46 9.94 17.44
C VAL A 280 -11.37 11.34 16.80
N SER A 281 -10.65 12.30 17.39
CA SER A 281 -10.38 13.59 16.76
C SER A 281 -9.34 13.41 15.64
N LYS A 282 -9.83 13.29 14.40
CA LYS A 282 -9.00 13.39 13.20
C LYS A 282 -8.15 14.67 13.30
N PRO A 283 -6.82 14.62 13.13
CA PRO A 283 -6.00 15.81 13.12
C PRO A 283 -6.51 16.76 12.03
N THR A 284 -6.96 17.94 12.43
CA THR A 284 -7.29 19.04 11.52
C THR A 284 -5.99 19.44 10.81
N LEU A 285 -5.95 19.24 9.49
CA LEU A 285 -4.87 19.76 8.63
C LEU A 285 -4.89 21.29 8.60
#